data_AF-A0A660LCI2-F1
#
_entry.id   AF-A0A660LCI2-F1
#
_cell.length_a   1.000
_cell.length_b   1.000
_cell.length_c   1.000
_cell.angle_alpha   90.00
_cell.angle_beta   90.00
_cell.angle_gamma   90.00
#
_symmetry.space_group_name_H-M   'P 1'
#
loop_
_entity.id
_entity.type
_entity.pdbx_description
1 polymer ?
#
loop_
_entity_poly.entity_id
_entity_poly.type
_entity_poly.pdbx_seq_one_letter_code
_entity_poly.pdbx_strand_id
1 'polypeptide(L)'
;MRCYVEPSPAGGYFVRMRGEAAPVSRHDTEEEAEAAAAAYERGLAREDTADLVALSDGSEVLIRTVQPADKPLFVAGWKHLSGESVRRRFLQPRAALNVHELAFFTEIDHVDHEAVGALDSVTREGVGVARYVRERDRPHVAEVAVTVVDAWQRRGLGGKLLRQLRTRAVANGIRHFTASLFADNAVMLTLFQHVGTVTVTRRDGPVIELEVEL
;
A
#
# COMPACT_ATOMS: atom_id res chain seq x y z
N MET A 1 -6.77 -6.95 -16.10
CA MET A 1 -5.37 -7.20 -15.68
C MET A 1 -5.06 -8.67 -15.86
N ARG A 2 -4.13 -9.07 -16.74
CA ARG A 2 -3.83 -10.50 -17.00
C ARG A 2 -2.35 -10.80 -16.82
N CYS A 3 -2.04 -11.81 -16.01
CA CYS A 3 -0.68 -12.25 -15.75
C CYS A 3 -0.24 -13.29 -16.79
N TYR A 4 1.07 -13.44 -16.98
CA TYR A 4 1.66 -14.50 -17.79
C TYR A 4 3.01 -14.94 -17.19
N VAL A 5 3.43 -16.15 -17.54
CA VAL A 5 4.68 -16.76 -17.05
C VAL A 5 5.75 -16.67 -18.13
N GLU A 6 6.98 -16.37 -17.74
CA GLU A 6 8.15 -16.45 -18.62
C GLU A 6 9.41 -16.90 -17.85
N PRO A 7 10.40 -17.53 -18.51
CA PRO A 7 11.67 -17.86 -17.87
C PRO A 7 12.43 -16.62 -17.37
N SER A 8 13.04 -16.73 -16.20
CA SER A 8 13.92 -15.69 -15.64
C SER A 8 15.35 -15.82 -16.18
N PRO A 9 16.05 -14.72 -16.52
CA PRO A 9 17.45 -14.76 -16.93
C PRO A 9 18.40 -15.38 -15.90
N ALA A 10 18.02 -15.39 -14.62
CA ALA A 10 18.81 -15.94 -13.53
C ALA A 10 18.36 -17.36 -13.11
N GLY A 11 17.60 -18.07 -13.97
CA GLY A 11 16.98 -19.36 -13.67
C GLY A 11 15.64 -19.24 -12.93
N GLY A 12 14.77 -20.24 -13.10
CA GLY A 12 13.38 -20.20 -12.62
C GLY A 12 12.47 -19.37 -13.52
N TYR A 13 11.33 -18.93 -12.98
CA TYR A 13 10.23 -18.34 -13.74
C TYR A 13 9.73 -17.04 -13.10
N PHE A 14 9.39 -16.05 -13.92
CA PHE A 14 8.71 -14.85 -13.50
C PHE A 14 7.22 -14.92 -13.85
N VAL A 15 6.39 -14.42 -12.93
CA VAL A 15 5.04 -13.99 -13.27
C VAL A 15 5.11 -12.50 -13.60
N ARG A 16 4.60 -12.11 -14.76
CA ARG A 16 4.58 -10.72 -15.24
C ARG A 16 3.19 -10.29 -15.63
N MET A 17 3.01 -8.98 -15.76
CA MET A 17 1.80 -8.37 -16.30
C MET A 17 2.09 -7.78 -17.67
N ARG A 18 1.15 -7.97 -18.61
CA ARG A 18 1.28 -7.37 -19.94
C ARG A 18 1.32 -5.84 -19.82
N GLY A 19 2.31 -5.24 -20.48
CA GLY A 19 2.53 -3.79 -20.46
C GLY A 19 3.27 -3.26 -19.24
N GLU A 20 3.67 -4.13 -18.30
CA GLU A 20 4.38 -3.73 -17.09
C GLU A 20 5.84 -4.23 -17.13
N ALA A 21 6.77 -3.32 -16.80
CA ALA A 21 8.20 -3.63 -16.85
C ALA A 21 8.68 -4.47 -15.66
N ALA A 22 8.06 -4.35 -14.47
CA ALA A 22 8.47 -5.10 -13.30
C ALA A 22 7.78 -6.47 -13.23
N PRO A 23 8.50 -7.56 -12.88
CA PRO A 23 7.84 -8.83 -12.56
C PRO A 23 7.03 -8.72 -11.27
N VAL A 24 5.91 -9.45 -11.22
CA VAL A 24 5.00 -9.52 -10.06
C VAL A 24 5.57 -10.44 -8.99
N SER A 25 6.16 -11.57 -9.39
CA SER A 25 6.81 -12.54 -8.50
C SER A 25 7.79 -13.43 -9.26
N ARG A 26 8.67 -14.10 -8.52
CA ARG A 26 9.60 -15.12 -9.03
C ARG A 26 9.33 -16.46 -8.35
N HIS A 27 9.47 -17.54 -9.10
CA HIS A 27 9.28 -18.92 -8.65
C HIS A 27 10.37 -19.83 -9.23
N ASP A 28 10.60 -20.97 -8.60
CA ASP A 28 11.66 -21.89 -9.02
C ASP A 28 11.21 -22.75 -10.21
N THR A 29 9.92 -23.12 -10.26
CA THR A 29 9.33 -23.93 -11.33
C THR A 29 8.25 -23.19 -12.13
N GLU A 30 7.98 -23.67 -13.35
CA GLU A 30 6.91 -23.14 -14.21
C GLU A 30 5.54 -23.35 -13.59
N GLU A 31 5.31 -24.55 -13.05
CA GLU A 31 4.05 -24.94 -12.41
C GLU A 31 3.71 -24.03 -11.23
N GLU A 32 4.69 -23.70 -10.38
CA GLU A 32 4.50 -22.74 -9.28
C GLU A 32 4.16 -21.33 -9.82
N ALA A 33 4.83 -20.90 -10.89
CA ALA A 33 4.55 -19.60 -11.50
C ALA A 33 3.15 -19.54 -12.13
N GLU A 34 2.71 -20.61 -12.79
CA GLU A 34 1.36 -20.72 -13.36
C GLU A 34 0.30 -20.74 -12.26
N ALA A 35 0.52 -21.52 -11.19
CA ALA A 35 -0.34 -21.56 -10.03
C ALA A 35 -0.47 -20.18 -9.37
N ALA A 36 0.64 -19.46 -9.22
CA ALA A 36 0.66 -18.11 -8.69
C ALA A 36 -0.07 -17.11 -9.60
N ALA A 37 0.14 -17.17 -10.92
CA ALA A 37 -0.58 -16.34 -11.88
C ALA A 37 -2.10 -16.55 -11.80
N ALA A 38 -2.55 -17.80 -11.70
CA ALA A 38 -3.95 -18.14 -11.52
C ALA A 38 -4.50 -17.69 -10.15
N ALA A 39 -3.70 -17.77 -9.09
CA ALA A 39 -4.06 -17.28 -7.77
C ALA A 39 -4.26 -15.75 -7.75
N TYR A 40 -3.40 -15.02 -8.48
CA TYR A 40 -3.55 -13.58 -8.66
C TYR A 40 -4.87 -13.24 -9.35
N GLU A 41 -5.21 -13.91 -10.45
CA GLU A 41 -6.49 -13.67 -11.15
C GLU A 41 -7.70 -13.93 -10.26
N ARG A 42 -7.71 -15.03 -9.50
CA ARG A 42 -8.79 -15.33 -8.54
C ARG A 42 -8.90 -14.28 -7.44
N GLY A 43 -7.78 -13.88 -6.85
CA GLY A 43 -7.78 -12.89 -5.77
C GLY A 43 -8.16 -11.48 -6.21
N LEU A 44 -7.89 -11.10 -7.46
CA LEU A 44 -8.37 -9.84 -8.02
C LEU A 44 -9.88 -9.82 -8.24
N ALA A 45 -10.47 -10.99 -8.53
CA ALA A 45 -11.90 -11.15 -8.76
C ALA A 45 -12.75 -11.30 -7.48
N ARG A 46 -12.13 -11.34 -6.29
CA ARG A 46 -12.87 -11.52 -5.03
C ARG A 46 -13.77 -10.34 -4.69
N GLU A 47 -14.97 -10.62 -4.19
CA GLU A 47 -15.99 -9.61 -3.82
C GLU A 47 -16.18 -9.50 -2.30
N ASP A 48 -15.75 -10.52 -1.55
CA ASP A 48 -16.45 -10.97 -0.35
C ASP A 48 -16.16 -10.14 0.92
N THR A 49 -15.41 -9.04 0.81
CA THR A 49 -14.86 -8.31 1.99
C THR A 49 -14.55 -6.83 1.72
N ALA A 50 -15.15 -6.22 0.68
CA ALA A 50 -14.90 -4.83 0.34
C ALA A 50 -16.04 -3.90 0.80
N ASP A 51 -15.67 -2.83 1.50
CA ASP A 51 -16.59 -1.74 1.81
C ASP A 51 -16.69 -0.80 0.60
N LEU A 52 -17.90 -0.56 0.10
CA LEU A 52 -18.16 0.51 -0.85
C LEU A 52 -18.18 1.85 -0.10
N VAL A 53 -17.28 2.76 -0.48
CA VAL A 53 -17.05 4.02 0.21
C VAL A 53 -17.15 5.18 -0.78
N ALA A 54 -18.12 6.07 -0.55
CA ALA A 54 -18.21 7.34 -1.26
C ALA A 54 -17.14 8.33 -0.77
N LEU A 55 -16.54 9.03 -1.73
CA LEU A 55 -15.55 10.09 -1.57
C LEU A 55 -16.20 11.48 -1.60
N SER A 56 -15.43 12.53 -1.31
CA SER A 56 -15.98 13.89 -1.19
C SER A 56 -16.52 14.48 -2.49
N ASP A 57 -16.07 13.95 -3.64
CA ASP A 57 -16.50 14.34 -4.98
C ASP A 57 -17.64 13.44 -5.53
N GLY A 58 -18.14 12.51 -4.71
CA GLY A 58 -19.17 11.54 -5.11
C GLY A 58 -18.63 10.31 -5.83
N SER A 59 -17.33 10.25 -6.15
CA SER A 59 -16.74 9.00 -6.65
C SER A 59 -16.73 7.91 -5.58
N GLU A 60 -16.73 6.65 -5.99
CA GLU A 60 -16.78 5.52 -5.08
C GLU A 60 -15.54 4.64 -5.22
N VAL A 61 -15.12 4.09 -4.09
CA VAL A 61 -14.04 3.10 -4.03
C VAL A 61 -14.48 1.88 -3.25
N LEU A 62 -13.84 0.75 -3.54
CA LEU A 62 -13.97 -0.48 -2.77
C LEU A 62 -12.72 -0.59 -1.87
N ILE A 63 -12.90 -0.50 -0.56
CA ILE A 63 -11.80 -0.62 0.41
C ILE A 63 -11.81 -2.01 1.03
N ARG A 64 -10.68 -2.71 0.99
CA ARG A 64 -10.52 -4.06 1.54
C ARG A 64 -9.11 -4.29 2.08
N THR A 65 -8.91 -5.36 2.85
CA THR A 65 -7.56 -5.81 3.22
C THR A 65 -6.73 -6.13 2.00
N VAL A 66 -5.44 -5.86 2.08
CA VAL A 66 -4.47 -6.34 1.10
C VAL A 66 -4.23 -7.84 1.30
N GLN A 67 -4.06 -8.58 0.23
CA GLN A 67 -3.71 -10.01 0.24
C GLN A 67 -2.53 -10.26 -0.71
N PRO A 68 -1.86 -11.42 -0.62
CA PRO A 68 -0.78 -11.79 -1.55
C PRO A 68 -1.18 -11.69 -3.02
N ALA A 69 -2.46 -11.93 -3.32
CA ALA A 69 -3.00 -11.85 -4.66
C ALA A 69 -3.13 -10.43 -5.22
N ASP A 70 -2.90 -9.40 -4.40
CA ASP A 70 -2.98 -8.00 -4.81
C ASP A 70 -1.69 -7.44 -5.41
N LYS A 71 -0.59 -8.21 -5.46
CA LYS A 71 0.67 -7.75 -6.08
C LYS A 71 0.47 -7.12 -7.47
N PRO A 72 -0.38 -7.65 -8.37
CA PRO A 72 -0.67 -6.99 -9.64
C PRO A 72 -1.20 -5.56 -9.51
N LEU A 73 -2.01 -5.26 -8.49
CA LEU A 73 -2.55 -3.92 -8.24
C LEU A 73 -1.47 -2.94 -7.82
N PHE A 74 -0.46 -3.40 -7.07
CA PHE A 74 0.70 -2.57 -6.72
C PHE A 74 1.56 -2.25 -7.94
N VAL A 75 1.79 -3.24 -8.81
CA VAL A 75 2.52 -3.03 -10.07
C VAL A 75 1.77 -2.05 -10.98
N ALA A 76 0.48 -2.31 -11.24
CA ALA A 76 -0.32 -1.43 -12.09
C ALA A 76 -0.49 -0.03 -11.50
N GLY A 77 -0.71 0.09 -10.18
CA GLY A 77 -0.90 1.37 -9.51
C GLY A 77 0.36 2.25 -9.53
N TRP A 78 1.55 1.66 -9.58
CA TRP A 78 2.82 2.39 -9.54
C TRP A 78 2.96 3.40 -10.69
N LYS A 79 2.51 3.05 -11.90
CA LYS A 79 2.60 3.95 -13.07
C LYS A 79 1.70 5.18 -12.97
N HIS A 80 0.73 5.17 -12.05
CA HIS A 80 -0.16 6.28 -11.78
C HIS A 80 0.35 7.20 -10.66
N LEU A 81 1.54 6.93 -10.13
CA LEU A 81 2.23 7.80 -9.17
C LEU A 81 3.19 8.73 -9.92
N SER A 82 3.09 10.03 -9.64
CA SER A 82 4.10 10.98 -10.09
C SER A 82 5.43 10.77 -9.34
N GLY A 83 6.52 11.27 -9.92
CA GLY A 83 7.83 11.26 -9.25
C GLY A 83 7.81 11.98 -7.89
N GLU A 84 6.94 12.98 -7.72
CA GLU A 84 6.75 13.67 -6.45
C GLU A 84 6.00 12.80 -5.43
N SER A 85 4.93 12.10 -5.83
CA SER A 85 4.22 11.13 -4.99
C SER A 85 5.16 10.00 -4.52
N VAL A 86 5.98 9.47 -5.43
CA VAL A 86 7.00 8.46 -5.11
C VAL A 86 8.05 9.02 -4.15
N ARG A 87 8.61 10.19 -4.45
CA ARG A 87 9.62 10.84 -3.59
C ARG A 87 9.08 11.06 -2.19
N ARG A 88 7.85 11.57 -2.04
CA ARG A 88 7.21 11.78 -0.73
C ARG A 88 6.98 10.50 0.04
N ARG A 89 6.61 9.41 -0.63
CA ARG A 89 6.33 8.12 0.00
C ARG A 89 7.60 7.37 0.44
N PHE A 90 8.67 7.45 -0.34
CA PHE A 90 9.88 6.65 -0.12
C PHE A 90 11.08 7.49 0.34
N LEU A 91 10.90 8.80 0.51
CA LEU A 91 11.91 9.81 0.82
C LEU A 91 13.10 9.85 -0.16
N GLN A 92 12.97 9.17 -1.29
CA GLN A 92 13.96 9.09 -2.35
C GLN A 92 13.26 8.77 -3.69
N PRO A 93 13.83 9.17 -4.84
CA PRO A 93 13.35 8.74 -6.15
C PRO A 93 13.41 7.22 -6.30
N ARG A 94 12.38 6.64 -6.92
CA ARG A 94 12.33 5.20 -7.22
C ARG A 94 11.67 4.95 -8.56
N ALA A 95 12.18 3.97 -9.30
CA ALA A 95 11.70 3.63 -10.64
C ALA A 95 10.50 2.68 -10.60
N ALA A 96 10.56 1.63 -9.79
CA ALA A 96 9.53 0.59 -9.64
C ALA A 96 9.68 -0.15 -8.31
N LEU A 97 8.68 -0.95 -7.95
CA LEU A 97 8.79 -1.97 -6.92
C LEU A 97 9.45 -3.23 -7.47
N ASN A 98 10.33 -3.85 -6.67
CA ASN A 98 10.87 -5.18 -6.98
C ASN A 98 10.02 -6.31 -6.35
N VAL A 99 10.30 -7.56 -6.71
CA VAL A 99 9.54 -8.73 -6.23
C VAL A 99 9.59 -8.92 -4.72
N HIS A 100 10.69 -8.56 -4.05
CA HIS A 100 10.81 -8.65 -2.60
C HIS A 100 9.97 -7.58 -1.90
N GLU A 101 9.91 -6.38 -2.47
CA GLU A 101 9.06 -5.31 -1.96
C GLU A 101 7.58 -5.64 -2.16
N LEU A 102 7.21 -6.21 -3.31
CA LEU A 102 5.86 -6.69 -3.55
C LEU A 102 5.45 -7.77 -2.55
N ALA A 103 6.33 -8.75 -2.28
CA ALA A 103 6.12 -9.75 -1.23
C ALA A 103 5.95 -9.08 0.13
N PHE A 104 6.91 -8.24 0.56
CA PHE A 104 6.86 -7.52 1.83
C PHE A 104 5.56 -6.72 2.00
N PHE A 105 5.05 -6.12 0.93
CA PHE A 105 3.86 -5.27 0.95
C PHE A 105 2.52 -5.98 0.87
N THR A 106 2.49 -7.26 0.54
CA THR A 106 1.24 -8.01 0.27
C THR A 106 1.13 -9.34 1.00
N GLU A 107 2.26 -9.96 1.35
CA GLU A 107 2.35 -11.18 2.16
C GLU A 107 2.51 -10.80 3.62
N ILE A 108 1.41 -10.35 4.22
CA ILE A 108 1.37 -9.76 5.55
C ILE A 108 0.52 -10.60 6.51
N ASP A 109 0.81 -10.52 7.80
CA ASP A 109 0.15 -11.34 8.84
C ASP A 109 -1.14 -10.73 9.39
N HIS A 110 -1.46 -9.49 9.02
CA HIS A 110 -2.59 -8.71 9.53
C HIS A 110 -2.56 -8.45 11.05
N VAL A 111 -1.38 -8.59 11.68
CA VAL A 111 -1.16 -8.36 13.12
C VAL A 111 -0.02 -7.36 13.34
N ASP A 112 1.19 -7.70 12.89
CA ASP A 112 2.37 -6.84 13.00
C ASP A 112 2.60 -6.04 11.72
N HIS A 113 2.13 -6.56 10.58
CA HIS A 113 2.07 -5.84 9.33
C HIS A 113 0.62 -5.89 8.81
N GLU A 114 0.00 -4.72 8.70
CA GLU A 114 -1.39 -4.60 8.22
C GLU A 114 -1.49 -3.57 7.10
N ALA A 115 -2.36 -3.82 6.14
CA ALA A 115 -2.64 -2.91 5.05
C ALA A 115 -4.09 -3.01 4.54
N VAL A 116 -4.67 -1.84 4.26
CA VAL A 116 -5.95 -1.68 3.55
C VAL A 116 -5.70 -1.01 2.21
N GLY A 117 -6.23 -1.62 1.14
CA GLY A 117 -6.16 -1.12 -0.23
C GLY A 117 -7.51 -0.58 -0.69
N ALA A 118 -7.49 0.46 -1.51
CA ALA A 118 -8.64 1.00 -2.20
C ALA A 118 -8.57 0.68 -3.69
N LEU A 119 -9.70 0.23 -4.24
CA LEU A 119 -9.91 0.01 -5.66
C LEU A 119 -10.94 0.99 -6.18
N ASP A 120 -10.75 1.48 -7.40
CA ASP A 120 -11.84 2.14 -8.14
C ASP A 120 -13.02 1.17 -8.25
N SER A 121 -14.23 1.61 -7.88
CA SER A 121 -15.42 0.76 -7.97
C SER A 121 -15.79 0.38 -9.40
N VAL A 122 -15.37 1.19 -10.39
CA VAL A 122 -15.67 1.00 -11.82
C VAL A 122 -14.58 0.18 -12.51
N THR A 123 -13.33 0.66 -12.47
CA THR A 123 -12.22 0.03 -13.22
C THR A 123 -11.56 -1.12 -12.48
N ARG A 124 -11.79 -1.23 -11.16
CA ARG A 124 -11.14 -2.18 -10.24
C ARG A 124 -9.61 -2.00 -10.15
N GLU A 125 -9.09 -0.87 -10.62
CA GLU A 125 -7.67 -0.52 -10.48
C GLU A 125 -7.33 -0.13 -9.04
N GLY A 126 -6.08 -0.38 -8.63
CA GLY A 126 -5.56 0.03 -7.32
C GLY A 126 -5.30 1.53 -7.27
N VAL A 127 -6.06 2.24 -6.42
CA VAL A 127 -6.02 3.71 -6.36
C VAL A 127 -5.43 4.26 -5.06
N GLY A 128 -5.25 3.40 -4.05
CA GLY A 128 -4.53 3.78 -2.85
C GLY A 128 -4.32 2.62 -1.88
N VAL A 129 -3.42 2.83 -0.93
CA VAL A 129 -3.11 1.88 0.15
C VAL A 129 -2.69 2.65 1.39
N ALA A 130 -3.14 2.20 2.56
CA ALA A 130 -2.56 2.58 3.85
C ALA A 130 -2.09 1.34 4.58
N ARG A 131 -0.97 1.43 5.28
CA ARG A 131 -0.39 0.33 6.05
C ARG A 131 0.31 0.78 7.31
N TYR A 132 0.48 -0.15 8.24
CA TYR A 132 1.44 0.00 9.33
C TYR A 132 2.35 -1.22 9.46
N VAL A 133 3.53 -1.02 10.04
CA VAL A 133 4.46 -2.07 10.45
C VAL A 133 4.82 -1.85 11.92
N ARG A 134 4.50 -2.81 12.79
CA ARG A 134 4.80 -2.76 14.22
C ARG A 134 6.30 -2.73 14.46
N GLU A 135 6.73 -1.89 15.39
CA GLU A 135 8.11 -1.84 15.81
C GLU A 135 8.44 -3.04 16.70
N ARG A 136 9.55 -3.72 16.39
CA ARG A 136 9.97 -4.94 17.10
C ARG A 136 10.20 -4.71 18.59
N ASP A 137 10.80 -3.58 18.95
CA ASP A 137 11.18 -3.27 20.34
C ASP A 137 10.08 -2.49 21.09
N ARG A 138 9.08 -1.98 20.37
CA ARG A 138 7.96 -1.20 20.94
C ARG A 138 6.64 -1.76 20.40
N PRO A 139 6.10 -2.83 21.02
CA PRO A 139 4.94 -3.54 20.47
C PRO A 139 3.65 -2.72 20.45
N HIS A 140 3.59 -1.57 21.10
CA HIS A 140 2.45 -0.64 21.06
C HIS A 140 2.64 0.49 20.03
N VAL A 141 3.71 0.44 19.23
CA VAL A 141 4.08 1.45 18.24
C VAL A 141 4.18 0.80 16.85
N ALA A 142 3.71 1.49 15.82
CA ALA A 142 3.88 1.04 14.43
C ALA A 142 4.17 2.20 13.48
N GLU A 143 5.08 1.98 12.53
CA GLU A 143 5.34 2.93 11.45
C GLU A 143 4.15 2.93 10.47
N VAL A 144 3.54 4.08 10.22
CA VAL A 144 2.37 4.23 9.35
C VAL A 144 2.72 4.93 8.04
N ALA A 145 2.13 4.46 6.94
CA ALA A 145 2.23 5.11 5.65
C ALA A 145 0.93 5.00 4.84
N VAL A 146 0.68 6.00 3.99
CA VAL A 146 -0.42 6.00 3.02
C VAL A 146 0.09 6.48 1.66
N THR A 147 -0.48 5.95 0.59
CA THR A 147 -0.19 6.34 -0.79
C THR A 147 -1.49 6.32 -1.56
N VAL A 148 -1.72 7.37 -2.35
CA VAL A 148 -2.89 7.51 -3.21
C VAL A 148 -2.39 7.95 -4.59
N VAL A 149 -2.84 7.26 -5.64
CA VAL A 149 -2.45 7.61 -7.01
C VAL A 149 -2.92 9.02 -7.35
N ASP A 150 -2.15 9.75 -8.15
CA ASP A 150 -2.28 11.20 -8.29
C ASP A 150 -3.68 11.66 -8.71
N ALA A 151 -4.33 10.92 -9.62
CA ALA A 151 -5.69 11.21 -10.09
C ALA A 151 -6.77 11.09 -8.99
N TRP A 152 -6.49 10.35 -7.92
CA TRP A 152 -7.42 10.09 -6.81
C TRP A 152 -7.10 10.92 -5.55
N GLN A 153 -6.06 11.74 -5.59
CA GLN A 153 -5.72 12.64 -4.49
C GLN A 153 -6.75 13.78 -4.36
N ARG A 154 -6.81 14.39 -3.17
CA ARG A 154 -7.74 15.49 -2.82
C ARG A 154 -9.23 15.13 -2.91
N ARG A 155 -9.58 13.84 -2.94
CA ARG A 155 -10.95 13.31 -2.86
C ARG A 155 -11.32 12.77 -1.46
N GLY A 156 -10.46 12.98 -0.47
CA GLY A 156 -10.63 12.45 0.90
C GLY A 156 -10.24 10.98 1.08
N LEU A 157 -9.76 10.30 0.03
CA LEU A 157 -9.40 8.88 0.07
C LEU A 157 -8.34 8.53 1.12
N GLY A 158 -7.25 9.31 1.19
CA GLY A 158 -6.16 9.07 2.15
C GLY A 158 -6.66 9.04 3.61
N GLY A 159 -7.58 9.94 3.97
CA GLY A 159 -8.19 9.96 5.31
C GLY A 159 -9.15 8.79 5.57
N LYS A 160 -9.87 8.31 4.54
CA LYS A 160 -10.73 7.12 4.67
C LYS A 160 -9.87 5.87 4.91
N LEU A 161 -8.80 5.70 4.14
CA LEU A 161 -7.83 4.61 4.32
C LEU A 161 -7.19 4.64 5.71
N LEU A 162 -6.68 5.79 6.15
CA LEU A 162 -6.06 5.92 7.47
C LEU A 162 -7.01 5.65 8.63
N ARG A 163 -8.28 6.05 8.53
CA ARG A 163 -9.29 5.74 9.57
C ARG A 163 -9.56 4.25 9.68
N GLN A 164 -9.71 3.55 8.56
CA GLN A 164 -9.90 2.09 8.60
C GLN A 164 -8.66 1.38 9.14
N LEU A 165 -7.47 1.83 8.73
CA LEU A 165 -6.21 1.31 9.25
C LEU A 165 -6.07 1.54 10.76
N ARG A 166 -6.43 2.73 11.28
CA ARG A 166 -6.43 3.03 12.72
C ARG A 166 -7.31 2.06 13.50
N THR A 167 -8.53 1.77 13.03
CA THR A 167 -9.41 0.81 13.69
C THR A 167 -8.74 -0.56 13.86
N ARG A 168 -8.04 -1.04 12.82
CA ARG A 168 -7.29 -2.30 12.86
C ARG A 168 -6.07 -2.22 13.78
N ALA A 169 -5.34 -1.12 13.74
CA ALA A 169 -4.17 -0.90 14.58
C ALA A 169 -4.53 -0.94 16.08
N VAL A 170 -5.59 -0.23 16.47
CA VAL A 170 -6.11 -0.23 17.85
C VAL A 170 -6.56 -1.63 18.26
N ALA A 171 -7.26 -2.35 17.38
CA ALA A 171 -7.67 -3.74 17.64
C ALA A 171 -6.45 -4.68 17.84
N ASN A 172 -5.35 -4.41 17.15
CA ASN A 172 -4.09 -5.14 17.28
C ASN A 172 -3.17 -4.57 18.38
N GLY A 173 -3.68 -3.70 19.27
CA GLY A 173 -2.95 -3.19 20.44
C GLY A 173 -1.94 -2.08 20.15
N ILE A 174 -1.96 -1.48 18.96
CA ILE A 174 -1.16 -0.29 18.64
C ILE A 174 -1.80 0.93 19.30
N ARG A 175 -0.97 1.74 19.96
CA ARG A 175 -1.36 2.99 20.65
C ARG A 175 -0.75 4.22 20.01
N HIS A 176 0.39 4.07 19.35
CA HIS A 176 1.06 5.17 18.67
C HIS A 176 1.42 4.75 17.24
N PHE A 177 1.21 5.64 16.29
CA PHE A 177 1.87 5.56 15.01
C PHE A 177 3.13 6.42 14.98
N THR A 178 4.16 5.95 14.29
CA THR A 178 5.33 6.75 13.91
C THR A 178 5.32 7.00 12.41
N ALA A 179 5.83 8.14 11.96
CA ALA A 179 5.92 8.45 10.54
C ALA A 179 7.09 9.38 10.23
N SER A 180 7.78 9.13 9.11
CA SER A 180 8.81 10.00 8.56
C SER A 180 8.31 10.63 7.26
N LEU A 181 8.35 11.96 7.16
CA LEU A 181 7.87 12.70 6.00
C LEU A 181 8.66 13.98 5.78
N PHE A 182 8.62 14.52 4.57
CA PHE A 182 9.12 15.87 4.33
C PHE A 182 8.29 16.90 5.11
N ALA A 183 8.97 17.89 5.70
CA ALA A 183 8.36 18.94 6.50
C ALA A 183 7.33 19.77 5.73
N ASP A 184 7.48 19.86 4.40
CA ASP A 184 6.59 20.58 3.50
C ASP A 184 5.32 19.80 3.10
N ASN A 185 5.20 18.53 3.51
CA ASN A 185 4.05 17.69 3.21
C ASN A 185 2.88 17.97 4.16
N ALA A 186 2.36 19.21 4.11
CA ALA A 186 1.26 19.70 4.95
C ALA A 186 -0.02 18.87 4.82
N VAL A 187 -0.24 18.22 3.67
CA VAL A 187 -1.38 17.31 3.45
C VAL A 187 -1.28 16.10 4.37
N MET A 188 -0.11 15.46 4.45
CA MET A 188 0.10 14.30 5.34
C MET A 188 0.04 14.68 6.81
N LEU A 189 0.59 15.85 7.19
CA LEU A 189 0.45 16.38 8.56
C LEU A 189 -1.02 16.55 8.94
N THR A 190 -1.81 17.19 8.08
CA THR A 190 -3.25 17.33 8.27
C THR A 190 -3.93 15.97 8.39
N LEU A 191 -3.58 14.99 7.55
CA LEU A 191 -4.16 13.65 7.64
C LEU A 191 -3.86 12.97 8.98
N PHE A 192 -2.64 13.06 9.50
CA PHE A 192 -2.29 12.49 10.80
C PHE A 192 -3.01 13.16 11.97
N GLN A 193 -3.24 14.47 11.91
CA GLN A 193 -4.05 15.19 12.91
C GLN A 193 -5.51 14.72 12.96
N HIS A 194 -6.05 14.16 11.87
CA HIS A 194 -7.38 13.55 11.87
C HIS A 194 -7.38 12.10 12.38
N VAL A 195 -6.21 11.49 12.51
CA VAL A 195 -6.04 10.13 13.03
C VAL A 195 -5.83 10.16 14.55
N GLY A 196 -5.11 11.17 15.05
CA GLY A 196 -4.79 11.28 16.47
C GLY A 196 -3.98 12.52 16.84
N THR A 197 -3.43 12.54 18.06
CA THR A 197 -2.63 13.67 18.56
C THR A 197 -1.21 13.60 18.01
N VAL A 198 -0.78 14.60 17.24
CA VAL A 198 0.52 14.59 16.56
C VAL A 198 1.58 15.34 17.37
N THR A 199 2.72 14.68 17.61
CA THR A 199 3.92 15.27 18.19
C THR A 199 5.09 15.13 17.21
N VAL A 200 5.84 16.22 16.99
CA VAL A 200 7.11 16.16 16.24
C VAL A 200 8.20 15.70 17.19
N THR A 201 8.75 14.51 16.96
CA THR A 201 9.77 13.91 17.84
C THR A 201 11.19 14.28 17.41
N ARG A 202 11.43 14.40 16.10
CA ARG A 202 12.74 14.76 15.54
C ARG A 202 12.61 15.55 14.24
N ARG A 203 13.62 16.39 13.98
CA ARG A 203 13.84 17.04 12.68
C ARG A 203 15.24 16.71 12.19
N ASP A 204 15.34 16.22 10.96
CA ASP A 204 16.60 15.91 10.29
C ASP A 204 16.59 16.48 8.87
N GLY A 205 17.20 17.67 8.73
CA GLY A 205 17.15 18.43 7.49
C GLY A 205 15.71 18.69 7.02
N PRO A 206 15.32 18.26 5.79
CA PRO A 206 13.98 18.46 5.27
C PRO A 206 12.97 17.41 5.74
N VAL A 207 13.41 16.37 6.46
CA VAL A 207 12.56 15.28 6.96
C VAL A 207 12.26 15.51 8.44
N ILE A 208 11.02 15.23 8.82
CA ILE A 208 10.58 15.21 10.22
C ILE A 208 10.07 13.83 10.58
N GLU A 209 10.33 13.43 11.82
CA GLU A 209 9.74 12.25 12.44
C GLU A 209 8.62 12.71 13.36
N LEU A 210 7.49 12.03 13.28
CA LEU A 210 6.30 12.29 14.06
C LEU A 210 5.89 11.05 14.83
N GLU A 211 5.25 11.28 15.97
CA GLU A 211 4.44 10.30 16.67
C GLU A 211 2.98 10.77 16.70
N VAL A 212 2.05 9.83 16.54
CA VAL A 212 0.60 10.06 16.54
C VAL A 212 -0.04 9.14 17.56
N GLU A 213 -0.53 9.69 18.67
CA GLU A 213 -1.30 8.95 19.67
C GLU A 213 -2.71 8.66 19.15
N LEU A 214 -3.12 7.38 19.13
CA LEU A 214 -4.33 6.88 18.44
C LEU A 214 -5.61 6.91 19.26
#